data_AF-A0A7I7SHR9-F1
#
_entry.id   AF-A0A7I7SHR9-F1
#
_cell.length_a   1.000
_cell.length_b   1.000
_cell.length_c   1.000
_cell.angle_alpha   90.00
_cell.angle_beta   90.00
_cell.angle_gamma   90.00
#
_symmetry.space_group_name_H-M   'P 1'
#
loop_
_entity.id
_entity.type
_entity.pdbx_description
1 polymer ?
#
loop_
_entity_poly.entity_id
_entity_poly.type
_entity_poly.pdbx_seq_one_letter_code
_entity_poly.pdbx_strand_id
1 'polypeptide(L)' 'MPFTDPIPALRTIGFTGSNAILLSGYGDDEASALRGVMLQGHRSLLDCSYTLYGASTLHADAGFNLVSVVLAAP' A
#
# COMPACT_ATOMS: atom_id res chain seq x y z
N MET A 1 3.26 12.12 -6.77
CA MET A 1 4.30 11.19 -7.23
C MET A 1 3.60 9.91 -7.67
N PRO A 2 3.84 9.39 -8.89
CA PRO A 2 3.30 8.10 -9.28
C PRO A 2 3.88 7.03 -8.37
N PHE A 3 3.02 6.11 -7.96
CA PHE A 3 3.33 4.97 -7.11
C PHE A 3 4.51 4.19 -7.68
N THR A 4 5.64 4.30 -6.98
CA THR A 4 6.83 3.50 -7.24
C THR A 4 6.49 2.03 -7.05
N ASP A 5 6.88 1.22 -8.03
CA ASP A 5 6.98 -0.23 -7.87
C ASP A 5 7.72 -0.55 -6.55
N PRO A 6 7.11 -1.29 -5.61
CA PRO A 6 7.75 -1.61 -4.34
C PRO A 6 8.82 -2.68 -4.46
N ILE A 7 8.90 -3.43 -5.57
CA ILE A 7 9.83 -4.54 -5.73
C ILE A 7 11.30 -4.14 -5.49
N PRO A 8 11.85 -3.06 -6.10
CA PRO A 8 13.23 -2.65 -5.84
C PRO A 8 13.52 -2.42 -4.35
N ALA A 9 12.60 -1.80 -3.60
CA ALA A 9 12.76 -1.55 -2.17
C ALA A 9 12.69 -2.87 -1.37
N LEU A 10 11.71 -3.73 -1.68
CA LEU A 10 11.55 -5.04 -1.04
C LEU A 10 12.76 -5.95 -1.27
N ARG A 11 13.41 -5.87 -2.45
CA ARG A 11 14.64 -6.63 -2.75
C ARG A 11 15.79 -6.24 -1.81
N THR A 12 15.86 -4.99 -1.36
CA THR A 12 16.93 -4.54 -0.44
C THR A 12 16.85 -5.20 0.93
N ILE A 13 15.66 -5.66 1.34
CA ILE A 13 15.41 -6.38 2.59
C ILE A 13 15.30 -7.91 2.39
N GLY A 14 15.68 -8.42 1.21
CA GLY A 14 15.73 -9.86 0.93
C GLY A 14 14.43 -10.48 0.46
N PHE A 15 13.43 -9.70 0.05
CA PHE A 15 12.19 -10.24 -0.51
C PHE A 15 12.45 -10.94 -1.85
N THR A 16 12.10 -12.23 -1.94
CA THR A 16 12.33 -13.03 -3.15
C THR A 16 11.12 -13.13 -4.08
N GLY A 17 9.96 -12.63 -3.66
CA GLY A 17 8.69 -12.90 -4.33
C GLY A 17 8.55 -12.36 -5.75
N SER A 18 7.51 -12.85 -6.41
CA SER A 18 7.26 -12.67 -7.84
C SER A 18 6.60 -11.32 -8.18
N ASN A 19 5.76 -10.80 -7.29
CA ASN A 19 4.99 -9.58 -7.56
C ASN A 19 4.70 -8.82 -6.28
N ALA A 20 4.60 -7.50 -6.35
CA ALA A 20 4.18 -6.65 -5.25
C ALA A 20 3.60 -5.33 -5.78
N ILE A 21 2.65 -4.77 -5.03
CA ILE A 21 2.02 -3.49 -5.33
C ILE A 21 1.93 -2.63 -4.08
N LEU A 22 2.02 -1.31 -4.28
CA LEU A 22 1.83 -0.32 -3.23
C LEU A 22 0.50 0.40 -3.48
N LEU A 23 -0.37 0.32 -2.49
CA LEU A 23 -1.61 1.08 -2.40
C LEU A 23 -1.41 2.18 -1.35
N SER A 24 -1.90 3.39 -1.61
CA SER A 24 -1.93 4.46 -0.63
C SER A 24 -3.15 5.34 -0.79
N GLY A 25 -3.66 5.82 0.34
CA GLY A 25 -4.75 6.75 0.40
C GLY A 25 -4.42 7.87 1.37
N TYR A 26 -5.02 9.03 1.14
CA TYR A 26 -4.89 10.19 2.00
C TYR A 26 -6.28 10.74 2.33
N GLY A 27 -6.42 11.40 3.48
CA GLY A 27 -7.67 12.01 3.90
C GLY A 27 -7.52 12.81 5.18
N ASP A 28 -8.54 13.62 5.49
CA ASP A 28 -8.54 14.47 6.70
C ASP A 28 -8.56 13.62 7.99
N ASP A 29 -9.12 12.42 7.91
CA ASP A 29 -9.14 11.40 8.96
C ASP A 29 -8.65 10.05 8.42
N GLU A 30 -8.32 9.13 9.32
CA GLU A 30 -7.81 7.80 8.97
C GLU A 30 -8.81 6.98 8.12
N ALA A 31 -10.11 7.09 8.39
CA ALA A 31 -11.13 6.33 7.65
C ALA A 31 -11.26 6.84 6.21
N SER A 32 -11.16 8.15 6.01
CA SER A 32 -11.11 8.77 4.68
C SER A 32 -9.84 8.35 3.91
N ALA A 33 -8.69 8.29 4.58
CA ALA A 33 -7.45 7.79 3.99
C ALA A 33 -7.53 6.30 3.63
N LEU A 34 -8.08 5.47 4.51
CA LEU A 34 -8.31 4.04 4.25
C LEU A 34 -9.28 3.81 3.10
N ARG A 35 -10.33 4.63 2.98
CA ARG A 35 -11.24 4.61 1.82
C ARG A 35 -10.47 4.85 0.52
N GLY A 36 -9.48 5.74 0.52
CA GLY A 36 -8.59 5.96 -0.63
C GLY A 36 -7.84 4.68 -1.04
N VAL A 37 -7.27 3.96 -0.07
CA VAL A 37 -6.62 2.65 -0.30
C VAL A 37 -7.60 1.64 -0.90
N MET A 38 -8.81 1.54 -0.34
CA MET A 38 -9.84 0.61 -0.84
C MET A 38 -10.26 0.93 -2.27
N LEU A 39 -10.38 2.20 -2.63
CA LEU A 39 -10.72 2.63 -4.00
C LEU A 39 -9.58 2.34 -4.97
N GLN A 40 -8.33 2.64 -4.60
CA GLN A 40 -7.17 2.33 -5.44
C GLN A 40 -6.98 0.82 -5.63
N GLY A 41 -7.13 0.07 -4.55
CA GLY A 41 -6.94 -1.37 -4.49
C GLY A 41 -8.13 -2.20 -4.95
N HIS A 42 -9.26 -1.61 -5.35
CA HIS A 42 -10.52 -2.32 -5.64
C HIS A 42 -10.32 -3.58 -6.49
N ARG A 43 -9.46 -3.52 -7.52
CA ARG A 43 -9.19 -4.68 -8.38
C ARG A 43 -8.11 -5.60 -7.81
N SER A 44 -7.04 -5.03 -7.25
CA SER A 44 -5.92 -5.82 -6.75
C SER A 44 -6.24 -6.58 -5.46
N LEU A 45 -7.15 -6.07 -4.63
CA LEU A 45 -7.65 -6.75 -3.43
C LEU A 45 -8.48 -8.00 -3.76
N LEU A 46 -8.97 -8.10 -5.00
CA LEU A 46 -9.68 -9.30 -5.49
C LEU A 46 -8.70 -10.35 -6.05
N ASP A 47 -7.42 -10.02 -6.20
CA ASP A 47 -6.40 -10.96 -6.63
C ASP A 47 -5.89 -11.77 -5.43
N CYS A 48 -6.32 -13.03 -5.35
CA CYS A 48 -5.94 -13.94 -4.28
C CYS A 48 -4.46 -14.41 -4.34
N SER A 49 -3.68 -14.00 -5.35
CA SER A 49 -2.25 -14.31 -5.41
C SER A 49 -1.41 -13.50 -4.41
N TYR A 50 -1.91 -12.35 -3.95
CA TYR A 50 -1.27 -11.58 -2.89
C TYR A 50 -1.55 -12.21 -1.52
N THR A 51 -0.61 -12.99 -1.00
CA THR A 51 -0.73 -13.67 0.30
C THR A 51 0.06 -13.01 1.42
N LEU A 52 0.87 -12.00 1.10
CA LEU A 52 1.66 -11.23 2.06
C LEU A 52 1.24 -9.77 2.01
N TYR A 53 1.18 -9.13 3.18
CA TYR A 53 0.88 -7.70 3.24
C TYR A 53 1.60 -7.00 4.39
N GLY A 54 1.83 -5.70 4.21
CA GLY A 54 2.27 -4.79 5.26
C GLY A 54 1.49 -3.49 5.15
N ALA A 55 1.07 -2.92 6.28
CA ALA A 55 0.32 -1.69 6.33
C ALA A 55 0.99 -0.68 7.27
N SER A 56 0.90 0.60 6.92
CA SER A 56 1.41 1.70 7.74
C SER A 56 0.48 2.90 7.62
N THR A 57 0.32 3.59 8.75
CA THR A 57 -0.47 4.82 8.86
C THR A 57 0.44 5.95 9.31
N LEU A 58 0.34 7.10 8.67
CA LEU A 58 1.08 8.30 9.01
C LEU A 58 0.10 9.46 9.21
N HIS A 59 0.13 10.07 10.39
CA HIS A 59 -0.45 11.38 10.60
C HIS A 59 0.61 12.42 10.24
N ALA A 60 0.37 13.21 9.19
CA ALA A 60 1.30 14.24 8.75
C ALA A 60 1.10 15.52 9.56
N ASP A 61 2.19 16.23 9.86
CA ASP A 61 2.13 17.52 10.57
C ASP A 61 1.29 18.58 9.84
N ALA A 62 1.11 18.41 8.53
CA ALA A 62 0.22 19.24 7.70
C ALA A 62 -1.28 18.96 7.93
N GLY A 63 -1.64 18.06 8.85
CA GLY A 63 -3.02 17.82 9.30
C GLY A 63 -3.80 16.77 8.50
N PHE A 64 -3.14 15.96 7.68
CA PHE A 64 -3.77 14.88 6.93
C PHE A 64 -3.24 13.51 7.37
N ASN A 65 -4.04 12.48 7.14
CA ASN A 65 -3.70 11.09 7.36
C ASN A 65 -3.34 10.43 6.04
N LEU A 66 -2.33 9.56 6.08
CA LEU A 66 -1.88 8.77 4.95
C LEU A 66 -1.83 7.30 5.37
N VAL A 67 -2.49 6.44 4.61
CA VAL A 67 -2.45 4.99 4.79
C VAL A 67 -1.73 4.42 3.59
N SER A 68 -0.75 3.55 3.83
CA SER A 68 -0.03 2.80 2.80
C SER A 68 -0.11 1.31 3.07
N VAL A 69 -0.40 0.53 2.04
CA VAL A 69 -0.48 -0.93 2.10
C VAL A 69 0.36 -1.50 0.96
N VAL A 70 1.32 -2.35 1.30
CA VAL A 70 2.03 -3.19 0.34
C VAL A 70 1.36 -4.55 0.32
N LEU A 71 0.94 -5.01 -0.86
CA LEU A 71 0.47 -6.38 -1.10
C LEU A 71 1.52 -7.10 -1.92
N ALA A 72 1.88 -8.33 -1.55
CA ALA A 72 2.95 -9.07 -2.19
C ALA A 72 2.59 -10.55 -2.39
N ALA A 73 3.01 -11.08 -3.52
CA ALA A 73 2.92 -12.48 -3.88
C ALA A 73 4.28 -13.16 -3.62
N PRO A 74 4.31 -14.35 -3.02
CA PRO A 74 5.54 -15.11 -2.77
C PRO A 74 6.39 -15.41 -4.02
#